data_AF-A2DEG4-F1
#
_entry.id   AF-A2DEG4-F1
#
_cell.length_a   1.000
_cell.length_b   1.000
_cell.length_c   1.000
_cell.angle_alpha   90.00
_cell.angle_beta   90.00
_cell.angle_gamma   90.00
#
_symmetry.space_group_name_H-M   'P 1'
#
loop_
_entity.id
_entity.type
_entity.pdbx_description
1 polymer ?
#
loop_
_entity_poly.entity_id
_entity_poly.type
_entity_poly.pdbx_seq_one_letter_code
_entity_poly.pdbx_strand_id
1 'polypeptide(L)'
;MNTKKSKWGVKITEEEEPKPQNPVNKSLICMRCGMIGHATIDCHQILPSVEDLRAEMNLRMQNAVKNAPKEWKEDEFGLYLPAEPRIVEIKETWKDGKFCFNCAAFGHDVDNCPNPPFKTVYDLFQPYLKDTSPKGVSEKQKIIDAIHKFNKNTQSENMNLSE
;
A
#
# COMPACT_ATOMS: atom_id res chain seq x y z
N MET A 1 -19.89 9.93 63.02
CA MET A 1 -18.86 10.66 62.26
C MET A 1 -17.91 9.62 61.68
N ASN A 2 -17.89 9.44 60.35
CA ASN A 2 -17.12 8.37 59.71
C ASN A 2 -16.40 8.95 58.49
N THR A 3 -15.09 9.15 58.60
CA THR A 3 -14.22 9.66 57.53
C THR A 3 -13.46 8.48 56.89
N LYS A 4 -13.77 8.17 55.64
CA LYS A 4 -12.98 7.23 54.82
C LYS A 4 -11.78 7.99 54.22
N LYS A 5 -10.57 7.51 54.50
CA LYS A 5 -9.33 7.96 53.83
C LYS A 5 -9.13 7.15 52.54
N SER A 6 -8.99 7.83 51.41
CA SER A 6 -8.56 7.23 50.14
C SER A 6 -7.05 6.99 50.16
N LYS A 7 -6.62 5.84 49.63
CA LYS A 7 -5.24 5.30 49.70
C LYS A 7 -4.29 5.89 48.64
N TRP A 8 -4.72 6.90 47.90
CA TRP A 8 -3.92 7.57 46.87
C TRP A 8 -3.95 9.05 47.18
N GLY A 9 -2.82 9.58 47.66
CA GLY A 9 -2.63 10.97 48.07
C GLY A 9 -2.62 11.96 46.90
N VAL A 10 -3.66 11.93 46.07
CA VAL A 10 -3.91 12.94 45.05
C VAL A 10 -4.69 14.07 45.71
N LYS A 11 -4.02 15.20 45.94
CA LYS A 11 -4.70 16.45 46.27
C LYS A 11 -5.53 16.85 45.05
N ILE A 12 -6.85 16.76 45.18
CA ILE A 12 -7.79 17.33 44.21
C ILE A 12 -7.73 18.85 44.44
N THR A 13 -7.02 19.54 43.57
CA THR A 13 -7.06 21.01 43.48
C THR A 13 -8.39 21.44 42.88
N GLU A 14 -8.96 22.51 43.43
CA GLU A 14 -10.25 23.11 43.07
C GLU A 14 -10.43 23.21 41.54
N GLU A 15 -11.59 22.76 41.07
CA GLU A 15 -11.99 22.79 39.65
C GLU A 15 -12.11 24.25 39.18
N GLU A 16 -11.16 24.71 38.38
CA GLU A 16 -11.31 25.95 37.61
C GLU A 16 -12.46 25.80 36.61
N GLU A 17 -13.39 26.77 36.61
CA GLU A 17 -14.51 26.82 35.67
C GLU A 17 -14.03 26.73 34.21
N PRO A 18 -14.67 25.89 33.37
CA PRO A 18 -14.25 25.71 31.98
C PRO A 18 -14.49 27.01 31.19
N LYS A 19 -13.38 27.71 30.89
CA LYS A 19 -13.41 28.89 30.02
C LYS A 19 -14.06 28.55 28.66
N PRO A 20 -14.87 29.45 28.09
CA PRO A 20 -15.51 29.23 26.80
C PRO A 20 -14.45 28.95 25.72
N GLN A 21 -14.53 27.77 25.11
CA GLN A 21 -13.59 27.35 24.08
C GLN A 21 -13.89 28.10 22.78
N ASN A 22 -12.89 28.83 22.27
CA ASN A 22 -12.95 29.44 20.95
C ASN A 22 -13.19 28.37 19.87
N PRO A 23 -13.93 28.68 18.79
CA PRO A 23 -14.19 27.74 17.72
C PRO A 23 -12.87 27.23 17.12
N VAL A 24 -12.62 25.93 17.29
CA VAL A 24 -11.40 25.27 16.82
C VAL A 24 -11.32 25.37 15.31
N ASN A 25 -10.32 26.10 14.81
CA ASN A 25 -10.07 26.18 13.38
C ASN A 25 -9.45 24.87 12.88
N LYS A 26 -10.30 24.00 12.33
CA LYS A 26 -9.92 22.65 11.87
C LYS A 26 -8.92 22.64 10.72
N SER A 27 -8.66 23.77 10.06
CA SER A 27 -7.66 23.86 8.98
C SER A 27 -6.26 24.20 9.49
N LEU A 28 -6.10 24.55 10.77
CA LEU A 28 -4.81 24.93 11.32
C LEU A 28 -4.12 23.73 11.99
N ILE A 29 -3.00 23.30 11.42
CA ILE A 29 -2.11 22.27 11.98
C ILE A 29 -0.91 22.95 12.63
N CYS A 30 -0.63 22.64 13.89
CA CYS A 30 0.56 23.15 14.57
C CYS A 30 1.82 22.45 14.04
N MET A 31 2.79 23.22 13.54
CA MET A 31 4.03 22.67 12.98
C MET A 31 5.01 22.15 14.03
N ARG A 32 4.78 22.44 15.32
CA ARG A 32 5.63 22.01 16.43
C ARG A 32 5.23 20.63 16.97
N CYS A 33 3.93 20.40 17.20
CA CYS A 33 3.43 19.15 17.78
C CYS A 33 2.55 18.32 16.82
N GLY A 34 2.24 18.82 15.63
CA GLY A 34 1.43 18.13 14.63
C GLY A 34 -0.08 18.07 14.93
N MET A 35 -0.55 18.60 16.06
CA MET A 35 -1.97 18.60 16.39
C MET A 35 -2.73 19.74 15.71
N ILE A 36 -3.99 19.47 15.38
CA ILE A 36 -4.91 20.47 14.82
C ILE A 36 -5.45 21.41 15.90
N GLY A 37 -5.84 22.62 15.52
CA GLY A 37 -6.63 23.53 16.36
C GLY A 37 -5.87 24.61 17.12
N HIS A 38 -4.56 24.77 16.89
CA HIS A 38 -3.78 25.89 17.42
C HIS A 38 -2.61 26.26 16.49
N ALA A 39 -2.16 27.51 16.55
CA ALA A 39 -0.95 27.95 15.86
C ALA A 39 0.30 27.48 16.60
N THR A 40 1.45 27.46 15.91
CA THR A 40 2.74 27.12 16.52
C THR A 40 3.10 27.99 17.74
N ILE A 41 2.73 29.27 17.72
CA ILE A 41 2.98 30.23 18.81
C ILE A 41 2.14 29.92 20.07
N ASP A 42 0.98 29.31 19.91
CA ASP A 42 0.06 28.94 21.01
C ASP A 42 0.27 27.49 21.49
N CYS A 43 1.39 26.87 21.09
CA CYS A 43 1.67 25.47 21.39
C CYS A 43 2.25 25.32 22.81
N HIS A 44 1.40 24.90 23.74
CA HIS A 44 1.75 24.62 25.14
C HIS A 44 2.30 23.20 25.36
N GLN A 45 2.41 22.40 24.30
CA GLN A 45 2.92 21.03 24.39
C GLN A 45 4.42 21.04 24.66
N ILE A 46 4.82 20.26 25.66
CA ILE A 46 6.22 19.93 25.89
C ILE A 46 6.58 18.82 24.91
N LEU A 47 7.48 19.11 23.96
CA LEU A 47 7.95 18.10 23.04
C LEU A 47 8.92 17.15 23.77
N PRO A 48 8.81 15.83 23.55
CA PRO A 48 9.78 14.88 24.08
C PRO A 48 11.18 15.21 23.53
N SER A 49 12.20 14.91 24.33
CA SER A 49 13.59 15.03 23.84
C SER A 49 13.87 13.98 22.75
N VAL A 50 14.97 14.18 22.02
CA VAL A 50 15.41 13.18 21.03
C VAL A 50 15.74 11.85 21.71
N GLU A 51 16.25 11.91 22.93
CA GLU A 51 16.54 10.76 23.77
C GLU A 51 15.27 10.00 24.17
N ASP A 52 14.22 10.72 24.56
CA ASP A 52 12.92 10.13 24.91
C ASP A 52 12.30 9.43 23.69
N LEU A 53 12.33 10.09 22.52
CA LEU A 53 11.83 9.51 21.28
C LEU A 53 12.60 8.24 20.89
N ARG A 54 13.93 8.25 21.03
CA ARG A 54 14.77 7.07 20.76
C ARG A 54 14.45 5.93 21.73
N ALA A 55 14.29 6.24 23.02
CA ALA A 55 13.90 5.25 24.03
C ALA A 55 12.53 4.64 23.73
N GLU A 56 11.56 5.46 23.34
CA GLU A 56 10.23 5.01 22.94
C GLU A 56 10.27 4.11 21.70
N MET A 57 11.01 4.50 20.66
CA MET A 57 11.18 3.69 19.45
C MET A 57 11.82 2.33 19.76
N ASN A 58 12.88 2.32 20.58
CA ASN A 58 13.53 1.07 21.00
C ASN A 58 12.59 0.17 21.79
N LEU A 59 11.80 0.75 22.69
CA LEU A 59 10.78 0.01 23.45
C LEU A 59 9.73 -0.61 22.52
N ARG A 60 9.23 0.16 21.53
CA ARG A 60 8.28 -0.34 20.53
C ARG A 60 8.88 -1.48 19.70
N MET A 61 10.12 -1.35 19.28
CA MET A 61 10.84 -2.38 18.53
C MET A 61 11.01 -3.66 19.36
N GLN A 62 11.46 -3.56 20.61
CA GLN A 62 11.59 -4.70 21.52
C GLN A 62 10.25 -5.38 21.78
N ASN A 63 9.18 -4.60 21.95
CA ASN A 63 7.84 -5.14 22.09
C ASN A 63 7.36 -5.85 20.82
N ALA A 64 7.66 -5.31 19.64
CA ALA A 64 7.33 -5.96 18.36
C ALA A 64 8.04 -7.30 18.21
N VAL A 65 9.34 -7.36 18.52
CA VAL A 65 10.13 -8.61 18.52
C VAL A 65 9.60 -9.60 19.55
N LYS A 66 9.31 -9.15 20.77
CA LYS A 66 8.78 -10.01 21.84
C LYS A 66 7.41 -10.61 21.50
N ASN A 67 6.59 -9.85 20.79
CA ASN A 67 5.24 -10.26 20.38
C ASN A 67 5.20 -10.91 18.99
N ALA A 68 6.35 -11.16 18.36
CA ALA A 68 6.40 -11.81 17.06
C ALA A 68 5.82 -13.24 17.15
N PRO A 69 5.03 -13.68 16.15
CA PRO A 69 4.54 -15.05 16.11
C PRO A 69 5.70 -16.07 16.09
N LYS A 70 5.51 -17.22 16.73
CA LYS A 70 6.54 -18.30 16.82
C LYS A 70 6.96 -18.88 15.47
N GLU A 71 6.20 -18.58 14.42
CA GLU A 71 6.37 -19.08 13.06
C GLU A 71 7.42 -18.27 12.29
N TRP A 72 7.75 -17.09 12.80
CA TRP A 72 8.80 -16.25 12.27
C TRP A 72 10.16 -16.86 12.62
N LYS A 73 11.08 -16.76 11.68
CA LYS A 73 12.48 -17.15 11.84
C LYS A 73 13.35 -15.91 11.92
N GLU A 74 14.59 -16.06 12.35
CA GLU A 74 15.55 -14.97 12.47
C GLU A 74 16.70 -15.20 11.47
N ASP A 75 17.07 -14.14 10.73
CA ASP A 75 18.26 -14.08 9.90
C ASP A 75 19.12 -12.86 10.26
N GLU A 76 20.17 -12.58 9.49
CA GLU A 76 21.08 -11.44 9.74
C GLU A 76 20.40 -10.05 9.60
N PHE A 77 19.21 -9.99 9.00
CA PHE A 77 18.40 -8.78 8.83
C PHE A 77 17.24 -8.68 9.83
N GLY A 78 17.02 -9.72 10.64
CA GLY A 78 16.05 -9.76 11.73
C GLY A 78 14.99 -10.84 11.56
N LEU A 79 13.80 -10.61 12.12
CA LEU A 79 12.71 -11.58 12.07
C LEU A 79 11.98 -11.53 10.72
N TYR A 80 11.75 -12.69 10.13
CA TYR A 80 11.01 -12.85 8.88
C TYR A 80 10.03 -14.02 8.97
N LEU A 81 8.93 -13.92 8.22
CA LEU A 81 8.00 -15.04 8.04
C LEU A 81 8.43 -15.86 6.83
N PRO A 82 8.79 -17.15 6.98
CA PRO A 82 9.10 -18.00 5.83
C PRO A 82 7.90 -18.06 4.90
N ALA A 83 8.09 -17.72 3.62
CA ALA A 83 7.07 -17.95 2.63
C ALA A 83 6.80 -19.45 2.52
N GLU A 84 5.53 -19.84 2.42
CA GLU A 84 5.19 -21.18 1.97
C GLU A 84 5.87 -21.40 0.60
N PRO A 85 6.58 -22.53 0.40
CA PRO A 85 7.21 -22.81 -0.87
C PRO A 85 6.11 -22.90 -1.93
N ARG A 86 5.93 -21.81 -2.69
CA ARG A 86 5.15 -21.85 -3.92
C ARG A 86 5.99 -22.60 -4.94
N ILE A 87 5.89 -23.92 -4.92
CA ILE A 87 6.42 -24.76 -5.99
C ILE A 87 5.52 -24.49 -7.20
N VAL A 88 5.87 -23.46 -7.97
CA VAL A 88 5.33 -23.31 -9.31
C VAL A 88 6.00 -24.40 -10.13
N GLU A 89 5.24 -25.42 -10.55
CA GLU A 89 5.73 -26.39 -11.52
C GLU A 89 6.02 -25.65 -12.83
N ILE A 90 7.27 -25.26 -13.02
CA ILE A 90 7.75 -24.68 -14.27
C ILE A 90 7.81 -25.84 -15.27
N LYS A 91 6.72 -26.02 -16.03
CA LYS A 91 6.61 -27.10 -17.03
C LYS A 91 7.61 -26.94 -18.18
N GLU A 92 8.01 -25.71 -18.47
CA GLU A 92 8.79 -25.35 -19.65
C GLU A 92 9.88 -24.35 -19.26
N THR A 93 11.10 -24.58 -19.74
CA THR A 93 12.25 -23.68 -19.57
C THR A 93 12.69 -23.12 -20.92
N TRP A 94 13.51 -22.06 -20.91
CA TRP A 94 14.10 -21.50 -22.14
C TRP A 94 14.95 -22.49 -22.93
N LYS A 95 15.30 -23.65 -22.35
CA LYS A 95 15.96 -24.76 -23.06
C LYS A 95 14.98 -25.61 -23.86
N ASP A 96 13.72 -25.66 -23.44
CA ASP A 96 12.69 -26.54 -24.01
C ASP A 96 12.01 -25.90 -25.23
N GLY A 97 12.15 -24.59 -25.42
CA GLY A 97 11.57 -23.89 -26.57
C GLY A 97 11.64 -22.37 -26.47
N LYS A 98 10.87 -21.71 -27.33
CA LYS A 98 10.82 -20.25 -27.42
C LYS A 98 9.75 -19.71 -26.47
N PHE A 99 10.08 -18.65 -25.75
CA PHE A 99 9.10 -17.82 -25.06
C PHE A 99 8.96 -16.49 -25.80
N CYS A 100 7.72 -16.04 -25.95
CA CYS A 100 7.45 -14.78 -26.61
C CYS A 100 7.66 -13.61 -25.64
N PHE A 101 8.52 -12.66 -26.00
CA PHE A 101 8.75 -11.45 -25.20
C PHE A 101 7.55 -10.49 -25.15
N ASN A 102 6.56 -10.65 -26.02
CA ASN A 102 5.35 -9.82 -26.00
C ASN A 102 4.31 -10.34 -25.00
N CYS A 103 4.09 -11.65 -24.94
CA CYS A 103 3.00 -12.24 -24.14
C CYS A 103 3.46 -13.24 -23.07
N ALA A 104 4.75 -13.53 -22.98
CA ALA A 104 5.37 -14.51 -22.08
C ALA A 104 4.85 -15.96 -22.23
N ALA A 105 4.10 -16.26 -23.29
CA ALA A 105 3.67 -17.63 -23.58
C ALA A 105 4.79 -18.43 -24.27
N PHE A 106 4.83 -19.72 -23.97
CA PHE A 106 5.70 -20.69 -24.62
C PHE A 106 5.19 -21.07 -26.02
N GLY A 107 6.09 -21.54 -26.88
CA GLY A 107 5.77 -22.16 -28.18
C GLY A 107 5.86 -21.22 -29.38
N HIS A 108 6.12 -19.92 -29.19
CA HIS A 108 6.32 -18.96 -30.29
C HIS A 108 7.29 -17.83 -29.90
N ASP A 109 7.84 -17.13 -30.90
CA ASP A 109 8.62 -15.91 -30.73
C ASP A 109 7.76 -14.64 -30.96
N VAL A 110 8.38 -13.47 -30.80
CA VAL A 110 7.68 -12.18 -30.93
C VAL A 110 7.05 -11.97 -32.32
N ASP A 111 7.70 -12.50 -33.37
CA ASP A 111 7.26 -12.34 -34.76
C ASP A 111 6.01 -13.16 -35.07
N ASN A 112 5.81 -14.27 -34.34
CA ASN A 112 4.64 -15.14 -34.45
C ASN A 112 3.67 -14.96 -33.27
N CYS A 113 3.71 -13.81 -32.58
CA CYS A 113 2.83 -13.57 -31.44
C CYS A 113 1.39 -13.35 -31.90
N PRO A 114 0.42 -14.10 -31.37
CA PRO A 114 -0.99 -13.85 -31.65
C PRO A 114 -1.48 -12.52 -31.09
N ASN A 115 -0.84 -12.02 -30.02
CA ASN A 115 -1.24 -10.79 -29.35
C ASN A 115 -0.58 -9.58 -30.04
N PRO A 116 -1.30 -8.44 -30.16
CA PRO A 116 -0.71 -7.22 -30.71
C PRO A 116 0.50 -6.79 -29.87
N PRO A 117 1.56 -6.25 -30.49
CA PRO A 117 2.71 -5.76 -29.74
C PRO A 117 2.34 -4.52 -28.93
N PHE A 118 3.05 -4.29 -27.82
CA PHE A 118 2.82 -3.14 -26.94
C PHE A 118 2.73 -1.81 -27.70
N LYS A 119 3.60 -1.60 -28.70
CA LYS A 119 3.60 -0.38 -29.51
C LYS A 119 2.25 -0.13 -30.19
N THR A 120 1.65 -1.16 -30.79
CA THR A 120 0.33 -1.06 -31.43
C THR A 120 -0.75 -0.68 -30.42
N VAL A 121 -0.73 -1.29 -29.23
CA VAL A 121 -1.67 -0.94 -28.16
C VAL A 121 -1.45 0.51 -27.70
N TYR A 122 -0.19 0.89 -27.45
CA TYR A 122 0.16 2.23 -27.01
C TYR A 122 -0.29 3.30 -28.01
N ASP A 123 -0.07 3.07 -29.31
CA ASP A 123 -0.45 4.00 -30.38
C ASP A 123 -1.98 4.23 -30.42
N LEU A 124 -2.79 3.22 -30.06
CA LEU A 124 -4.25 3.37 -29.92
C LEU A 124 -4.64 4.25 -28.72
N PHE A 125 -3.91 4.14 -27.61
CA PHE A 125 -4.17 4.93 -26.40
C PHE A 125 -3.58 6.34 -26.45
N GLN A 126 -2.51 6.55 -27.23
CA GLN A 126 -1.70 7.77 -27.24
C GLN A 126 -2.52 9.07 -27.40
N PRO A 127 -3.55 9.14 -28.27
CA PRO A 127 -4.39 10.34 -28.39
C PRO A 127 -5.20 10.66 -27.13
N TYR A 128 -5.51 9.65 -26.32
CA TYR A 128 -6.41 9.77 -25.19
C TYR A 128 -5.68 9.85 -23.84
N LEU A 129 -4.37 9.59 -23.77
CA LEU A 129 -3.64 9.51 -22.49
C LEU A 129 -3.84 10.74 -21.59
N LYS A 130 -3.85 11.94 -22.17
CA LYS A 130 -4.06 13.20 -21.43
C LYS A 130 -5.53 13.62 -21.32
N ASP A 131 -6.43 12.94 -22.03
CA ASP A 131 -7.85 13.26 -22.03
C ASP A 131 -8.54 12.61 -20.82
N THR A 132 -8.90 13.45 -19.84
CA THR A 132 -9.66 13.09 -18.64
C THR A 132 -11.16 13.35 -18.80
N SER A 133 -11.61 13.79 -19.98
CA SER A 133 -13.03 13.99 -20.24
C SER A 133 -13.79 12.66 -20.25
N PRO A 134 -15.12 12.68 -20.01
CA PRO A 134 -15.95 11.48 -20.12
C PRO A 134 -15.84 10.78 -21.48
N LYS A 135 -15.62 11.55 -22.55
CA LYS A 135 -15.39 11.01 -23.90
C LYS A 135 -14.07 10.26 -23.98
N GLY A 136 -12.97 10.83 -23.48
CA GLY A 136 -11.67 10.18 -23.41
C GLY A 136 -11.69 8.88 -22.61
N VAL A 137 -12.42 8.86 -21.49
CA VAL A 137 -12.64 7.63 -20.71
C VAL A 137 -13.43 6.58 -21.49
N SER A 138 -14.50 6.97 -22.18
CA SER A 138 -15.30 6.06 -23.00
C SER A 138 -14.51 5.45 -24.15
N GLU A 139 -13.68 6.23 -24.86
CA GLU A 139 -12.84 5.72 -25.95
C GLU A 139 -11.76 4.77 -25.43
N LYS A 140 -11.10 5.09 -24.31
CA LYS A 140 -10.16 4.17 -23.64
C LYS A 140 -10.83 2.83 -23.34
N GLN A 141 -12.06 2.84 -22.81
CA GLN A 141 -12.78 1.62 -22.50
C GLN A 141 -13.09 0.79 -23.75
N LYS A 142 -13.49 1.43 -24.86
CA LYS A 142 -13.72 0.73 -26.13
C LYS A 142 -12.47 0.03 -26.65
N ILE A 143 -11.30 0.66 -26.50
CA ILE A 143 -10.01 0.05 -26.88
C ILE A 143 -9.72 -1.17 -25.99
N ILE A 144 -9.93 -1.04 -24.68
CA ILE A 144 -9.78 -2.16 -23.72
C ILE A 144 -10.70 -3.33 -24.12
N ASP A 145 -11.97 -3.05 -24.37
CA ASP A 145 -12.96 -4.07 -24.73
C ASP A 145 -12.61 -4.77 -26.04
N ALA A 146 -12.12 -4.01 -27.03
CA ALA A 146 -11.68 -4.55 -28.31
C ALA A 146 -10.47 -5.49 -28.16
N ILE A 147 -9.48 -5.12 -27.33
CA ILE A 147 -8.31 -5.96 -27.03
C ILE A 147 -8.75 -7.24 -26.31
N HIS A 148 -9.64 -7.15 -25.33
CA HIS A 148 -10.17 -8.34 -24.64
C HIS A 148 -10.92 -9.26 -25.58
N LYS A 149 -11.75 -8.72 -26.48
CA LYS A 149 -12.47 -9.50 -27.49
C LYS A 149 -11.51 -10.21 -28.45
N PHE A 150 -10.48 -9.50 -28.91
CA PHE A 150 -9.44 -10.05 -29.77
C PHE A 150 -8.73 -11.23 -29.08
N ASN A 151 -8.24 -11.03 -27.85
CA ASN A 151 -7.53 -12.08 -27.11
C ASN A 151 -8.39 -13.31 -26.82
N LYS A 152 -9.70 -13.14 -26.56
CA LYS A 152 -10.63 -14.27 -26.36
C LYS A 152 -10.78 -15.11 -27.63
N ASN A 153 -10.93 -14.47 -28.79
CA ASN A 153 -11.07 -15.18 -30.05
C ASN A 153 -9.81 -15.97 -30.39
N THR A 154 -8.63 -15.37 -30.20
CA THR A 154 -7.37 -16.05 -30.51
C THR A 154 -7.08 -17.22 -29.57
N GLN A 155 -7.50 -17.14 -28.30
CA GLN A 155 -7.40 -18.28 -27.38
C GLN A 155 -8.34 -19.43 -27.80
N SER A 156 -9.56 -19.13 -28.23
CA SER A 156 -10.50 -20.17 -28.70
C SER A 156 -10.03 -20.88 -29.97
N GLU A 157 -9.38 -20.16 -30.90
CA GLU A 157 -8.84 -20.75 -32.13
C GLU A 157 -7.65 -21.68 -31.82
N ASN A 158 -6.77 -21.28 -30.90
CA ASN A 158 -5.62 -22.09 -30.51
C ASN A 158 -6.01 -23.39 -29.78
N MET A 159 -7.09 -23.39 -28.99
CA MET A 159 -7.58 -24.61 -28.33
C MET A 159 -8.13 -25.66 -29.31
N ASN A 160 -8.69 -25.23 -30.45
CA ASN A 160 -9.24 -26.14 -31.45
C ASN A 160 -8.17 -26.76 -32.37
N LEU A 161 -6.94 -26.24 -32.36
CA LEU A 161 -5.82 -26.73 -33.17
C LEU A 161 -4.94 -27.75 -32.42
N SER A 162 -5.19 -27.96 -31.13
CA SER A 162 -4.43 -28.86 -30.26
C SER A 162 -5.11 -30.22 -30.00
N GLU A 163 -6.24 -30.51 -30.65
CA GLU A 163 -6.88 -31.84 -30.69
C GLU A 163 -6.45 -32.62 -31.95
#